data_AF-A0A7Y5D6B7-F1
#
_entry.id   AF-A0A7Y5D6B7-F1
#
_cell.length_a   1.000
_cell.length_b   1.000
_cell.length_c   1.000
_cell.angle_alpha   90.00
_cell.angle_beta   90.00
_cell.angle_gamma   90.00
#
_symmetry.space_group_name_H-M   'P 1'
#
loop_
_entity.id
_entity.type
_entity.pdbx_description
1 polymer ?
#
loop_
_entity_poly.entity_id
_entity_poly.type
_entity_poly.pdbx_seq_one_letter_code
_entity_poly.pdbx_strand_id
1 'polypeptide(L)'
;MKPLLFVLTVLLTVAACTEKSGHQATTAPPSKAAPAASPVPPTAASAAVPAASTVPAMPAVETAATFEFAFSSTHADGREGDDPRILRWEDGPCGGSPVVRVSRMPLNDPALAPDYVVEFDDSGKELKRWGKPYEAEVLGLDDDLLKFRVDGEPPRAFWTDLQGRIGTIAGDATTIPELDTPTLECPTLPTFANSSYAFCSIVTDAAGRPRRLAWEGPCT
;
A
#
# COMPACT_ATOMS: atom_id res chain seq x y z
N MET A 1 -28.93 48.19 4.89
CA MET A 1 -29.51 47.70 3.62
C MET A 1 -29.49 46.18 3.67
N LYS A 2 -30.65 45.53 3.61
CA LYS A 2 -30.84 44.07 3.62
C LYS A 2 -30.98 43.57 2.17
N PRO A 3 -30.37 42.41 1.84
CA PRO A 3 -31.00 41.46 0.92
C PRO A 3 -31.08 40.07 1.58
N LEU A 4 -32.29 39.56 1.79
CA LEU A 4 -33.08 38.70 0.89
C LEU A 4 -32.65 37.23 0.94
N LEU A 5 -33.48 36.47 1.67
CA LEU A 5 -33.62 35.02 1.67
C LEU A 5 -33.67 34.43 0.26
N PHE A 6 -32.96 33.32 0.05
CA PHE A 6 -33.39 32.27 -0.88
C PHE A 6 -33.35 30.94 -0.12
N VAL A 7 -34.53 30.47 0.28
CA VAL A 7 -34.76 29.14 0.83
C VAL A 7 -35.05 28.22 -0.35
N LEU A 8 -34.10 27.36 -0.71
CA LEU A 8 -34.29 26.32 -1.72
C LEU A 8 -34.64 25.01 -1.02
N THR A 9 -35.93 24.72 -0.93
CA THR A 9 -36.46 23.45 -0.43
C THR A 9 -36.36 22.41 -1.54
N VAL A 10 -35.42 21.46 -1.42
CA VAL A 10 -35.37 20.27 -2.28
C VAL A 10 -36.12 19.15 -1.57
N LEU A 11 -37.32 18.82 -2.07
CA LEU A 11 -38.01 17.57 -1.75
C LEU A 11 -37.34 16.43 -2.52
N LEU A 12 -36.75 15.47 -1.82
CA LEU A 12 -36.39 14.18 -2.39
C LEU A 12 -37.42 13.13 -1.95
N THR A 13 -38.20 12.66 -2.91
CA THR A 13 -39.19 11.60 -2.78
C THR A 13 -38.52 10.25 -2.63
N VAL A 14 -38.88 9.54 -1.55
CA VAL A 14 -38.54 8.14 -1.29
C VAL A 14 -39.36 7.24 -2.21
N ALA A 15 -38.70 6.47 -3.08
CA ALA A 15 -39.31 5.34 -3.78
C ALA A 15 -38.71 4.04 -3.23
N ALA A 16 -39.43 3.43 -2.30
CA ALA A 16 -39.21 2.07 -1.83
C ALA A 16 -39.83 1.10 -2.85
N CYS A 17 -39.04 0.11 -3.30
CA CYS A 17 -39.58 -1.11 -3.91
C CYS A 17 -39.14 -2.30 -3.05
N THR A 18 -40.14 -2.90 -2.42
CA THR A 18 -40.13 -4.17 -1.69
C THR A 18 -40.24 -5.38 -2.62
N GLU A 19 -39.99 -6.55 -2.04
CA GLU A 19 -40.34 -7.91 -2.50
C GLU A 19 -39.45 -8.52 -3.59
N LYS A 20 -38.98 -9.77 -3.45
CA LYS A 20 -39.81 -10.95 -3.16
C LYS A 20 -38.99 -12.15 -2.65
N SER A 21 -39.59 -12.83 -1.68
CA SER A 21 -39.24 -14.14 -1.09
C SER A 21 -39.15 -15.30 -2.08
N GLY A 22 -38.38 -16.34 -1.70
CA GLY A 22 -38.55 -17.72 -2.18
C GLY A 22 -37.27 -18.54 -2.04
N HIS A 23 -37.05 -19.25 -0.92
CA HIS A 23 -37.30 -20.69 -0.79
C HIS A 23 -36.62 -21.55 -1.87
N GLN A 24 -35.55 -22.28 -1.50
CA GLN A 24 -35.65 -23.71 -1.25
C GLN A 24 -34.31 -24.28 -0.75
N ALA A 25 -34.36 -24.82 0.46
CA ALA A 25 -33.42 -25.83 0.92
C ALA A 25 -33.65 -27.12 0.12
N THR A 26 -32.59 -27.79 -0.31
CA THR A 26 -32.62 -29.24 -0.50
C THR A 26 -31.32 -29.83 0.01
N THR A 27 -31.50 -30.65 1.04
CA THR A 27 -30.50 -31.39 1.79
C THR A 27 -30.23 -32.77 1.15
N ALA A 28 -28.96 -33.17 1.25
CA ALA A 28 -28.42 -34.54 1.40
C ALA A 28 -28.29 -35.43 0.14
N PRO A 29 -27.45 -36.51 0.16
CA PRO A 29 -26.49 -36.98 1.18
C PRO A 29 -25.04 -37.22 0.64
N PRO A 30 -24.07 -37.53 1.53
CA PRO A 30 -22.67 -37.81 1.17
C PRO A 30 -22.48 -39.21 0.55
N SER A 31 -21.69 -39.27 -0.52
CA SER A 31 -21.28 -40.54 -1.13
C SER A 31 -20.08 -41.14 -0.40
N LYS A 32 -20.38 -42.20 0.36
CA LYS A 32 -19.56 -43.37 0.72
C LYS A 32 -18.05 -43.32 0.44
N ALA A 33 -17.30 -43.35 1.53
CA ALA A 33 -15.94 -43.89 1.59
C ALA A 33 -15.93 -45.41 1.33
N ALA A 34 -14.85 -45.88 0.70
CA ALA A 34 -14.48 -47.28 0.55
C ALA A 34 -12.96 -47.44 0.87
N PRO A 35 -12.51 -48.65 1.24
CA PRO A 35 -11.60 -48.86 2.36
C PRO A 35 -10.11 -48.94 2.02
N ALA A 36 -9.35 -48.83 3.11
CA ALA A 36 -7.90 -48.96 3.27
C ALA A 36 -7.26 -50.18 2.60
N ALA A 37 -6.04 -49.97 2.07
CA ALA A 37 -5.02 -50.99 1.94
C ALA A 37 -3.85 -50.64 2.86
N SER A 38 -3.56 -51.56 3.78
CA SER A 38 -2.48 -51.56 4.77
C SER A 38 -1.11 -51.91 4.13
N PRO A 39 0.00 -51.73 4.88
CA PRO A 39 1.29 -51.29 4.34
C PRO A 39 2.24 -52.43 3.96
N VAL A 40 3.17 -52.12 3.05
CA VAL A 40 4.33 -52.96 2.73
C VAL A 40 5.47 -52.63 3.71
N PRO A 41 6.17 -53.63 4.29
CA PRO A 41 7.25 -53.43 5.25
C PRO A 41 8.50 -52.78 4.64
N PRO A 42 9.28 -52.01 5.41
CA PRO A 42 10.52 -51.41 4.94
C PRO A 42 11.66 -52.43 4.88
N THR A 43 12.30 -52.52 3.72
CA THR A 43 13.60 -53.18 3.56
C THR A 43 14.67 -52.36 4.26
N ALA A 44 15.35 -52.98 5.22
CA ALA A 44 16.53 -52.43 5.88
C ALA A 44 17.66 -52.24 4.85
N ALA A 45 18.04 -50.98 4.62
CA ALA A 45 19.23 -50.63 3.85
C ALA A 45 20.26 -49.98 4.79
N SER A 46 21.36 -50.72 4.93
CA SER A 46 22.72 -50.35 5.34
C SER A 46 22.97 -48.88 5.71
N ALA A 47 23.40 -48.66 6.96
CA ALA A 47 23.95 -47.40 7.41
C ALA A 47 25.17 -47.02 6.55
N ALA A 48 25.01 -45.99 5.72
CA ALA A 48 26.09 -45.30 5.06
C ALA A 48 26.78 -44.37 6.07
N VAL A 49 28.11 -44.42 6.08
CA VAL A 49 29.00 -43.52 6.83
C VAL A 49 28.61 -42.06 6.49
N PRO A 50 28.40 -41.16 7.48
CA PRO A 50 28.10 -39.78 7.17
C PRO A 50 29.32 -39.14 6.49
N ALA A 51 29.15 -38.80 5.21
CA ALA A 51 30.04 -37.90 4.51
C ALA A 51 30.10 -36.58 5.28
N ALA A 52 31.31 -36.04 5.41
CA ALA A 52 31.55 -34.75 6.04
C ALA A 52 30.60 -33.71 5.44
N SER A 53 29.75 -33.14 6.29
CA SER A 53 28.90 -32.00 5.94
C SER A 53 29.79 -30.87 5.46
N THR A 54 29.84 -30.66 4.14
CA THR A 54 30.19 -29.36 3.57
C THR A 54 29.21 -28.35 4.13
N VAL A 55 29.66 -27.56 5.10
CA VAL A 55 28.96 -26.38 5.58
C VAL A 55 28.66 -25.53 4.34
N PRO A 56 27.38 -25.26 4.02
CA PRO A 56 27.05 -24.35 2.94
C PRO A 56 27.76 -23.03 3.20
N ALA A 57 28.55 -22.57 2.23
CA ALA A 57 29.08 -21.21 2.26
C ALA A 57 27.89 -20.27 2.48
N MET A 58 27.95 -19.45 3.53
CA MET A 58 26.93 -18.46 3.80
C MET A 58 26.77 -17.60 2.54
N PRO A 59 25.54 -17.40 2.03
CA PRO A 59 25.33 -16.55 0.87
C PRO A 59 25.90 -15.16 1.19
N ALA A 60 26.63 -14.59 0.23
CA ALA A 60 27.16 -13.24 0.33
C ALA A 60 26.03 -12.29 0.74
N VAL A 61 26.30 -11.45 1.74
CA VAL A 61 25.37 -10.41 2.18
C VAL A 61 25.13 -9.48 1.00
N GLU A 62 23.99 -9.65 0.32
CA GLU A 62 23.54 -8.72 -0.71
C GLU A 62 23.39 -7.36 -0.04
N THR A 63 24.22 -6.40 -0.47
CA THR A 63 24.21 -5.06 0.10
C THR A 63 22.87 -4.43 -0.29
N ALA A 64 21.99 -4.24 0.71
CA ALA A 64 20.69 -3.65 0.45
C ALA A 64 20.89 -2.28 -0.23
N ALA A 65 20.31 -2.10 -1.41
CA ALA A 65 20.34 -0.83 -2.11
C ALA A 65 19.77 0.29 -1.22
N THR A 66 20.34 1.48 -1.33
CA THR A 66 19.87 2.67 -0.59
C THR A 66 19.40 3.76 -1.54
N PHE A 67 18.39 4.49 -1.13
CA PHE A 67 17.73 5.55 -1.90
C PHE A 67 17.62 6.81 -1.05
N GLU A 68 17.67 7.98 -1.69
CA GLU A 68 17.42 9.26 -1.03
C GLU A 68 15.99 9.70 -1.31
N PHE A 69 15.23 9.94 -0.25
CA PHE A 69 13.82 10.32 -0.34
C PHE A 69 13.51 11.39 0.71
N ALA A 70 12.60 12.30 0.33
CA ALA A 70 11.97 13.23 1.26
C ALA A 70 10.84 12.53 2.03
N PHE A 71 10.68 12.91 3.30
CA PHE A 71 9.62 12.43 4.18
C PHE A 71 9.00 13.61 4.93
N SER A 72 7.81 13.40 5.49
CA SER A 72 7.24 14.36 6.43
C SER A 72 7.97 14.24 7.77
N SER A 73 8.26 15.37 8.42
CA SER A 73 8.78 15.38 9.79
C SER A 73 7.62 15.22 10.77
N THR A 74 7.81 14.40 11.81
CA THR A 74 6.84 14.30 12.91
C THR A 74 6.98 15.44 13.94
N HIS A 75 8.00 16.30 13.79
CA HIS A 75 8.26 17.45 14.67
C HIS A 75 7.41 18.67 14.26
N ALA A 76 6.77 19.30 15.24
CA ALA A 76 5.78 20.36 15.04
C ALA A 76 6.33 21.68 14.44
N ASP A 77 7.64 21.92 14.52
CA ASP A 77 8.30 23.11 13.93
C ASP A 77 8.83 22.87 12.52
N GLY A 78 8.75 21.64 12.00
CA GLY A 78 9.16 21.27 10.65
C GLY A 78 10.65 21.52 10.33
N ARG A 79 11.50 21.86 11.30
CA ARG A 79 12.92 22.20 11.07
C ARG A 79 13.89 21.93 12.22
N GLU A 80 13.43 21.50 13.40
CA GLU A 80 14.34 21.31 14.54
C GLU A 80 14.46 19.84 14.95
N GLY A 81 15.56 19.24 14.51
CA GLY A 81 16.08 17.99 15.05
C GLY A 81 17.50 17.74 14.56
N ASP A 82 18.43 17.50 15.49
CA ASP A 82 19.76 16.95 15.20
C ASP A 82 19.67 15.44 14.86
N ASP A 83 18.71 15.03 14.03
CA ASP A 83 18.66 13.65 13.56
C ASP A 83 19.82 13.44 12.57
N PRO A 84 20.86 12.67 12.93
CA PRO A 84 22.07 12.53 12.13
C PRO A 84 21.82 11.80 10.80
N ARG A 85 20.61 11.25 10.59
CA ARG A 85 20.21 10.59 9.34
C ARG A 85 19.80 11.59 8.28
N ILE A 86 19.41 12.81 8.66
CA ILE A 86 18.96 13.86 7.75
C ILE A 86 20.17 14.39 6.98
N LEU A 87 20.13 14.24 5.67
CA LEU A 87 21.17 14.71 4.76
C LEU A 87 21.01 16.18 4.43
N ARG A 88 19.75 16.60 4.23
CA ARG A 88 19.34 17.96 3.92
C ARG A 88 17.86 18.15 4.23
N TRP A 89 17.45 19.40 4.37
CA TRP A 89 16.05 19.80 4.40
C TRP A 89 15.70 20.40 3.04
N GLU A 90 14.57 19.99 2.48
CA GLU A 90 13.98 20.58 1.29
C GLU A 90 12.76 21.41 1.68
N ASP A 91 12.54 22.51 0.97
CA ASP A 91 11.38 23.38 1.21
C ASP A 91 10.24 22.92 0.30
N GLY A 92 9.15 22.50 0.92
CA GLY A 92 7.90 22.14 0.24
C GLY A 92 6.77 23.11 0.56
N PRO A 93 5.62 22.99 -0.13
CA PRO A 93 4.42 23.77 0.17
C PRO A 93 3.90 23.57 1.60
N CYS A 94 4.36 22.51 2.26
CA CYS A 94 3.91 22.09 3.59
C CYS A 94 4.95 22.32 4.69
N GLY A 95 6.06 23.00 4.39
CA GLY A 95 7.17 23.21 5.31
C GLY A 95 8.43 22.45 4.90
N GLY A 96 9.36 22.30 5.85
CA GLY A 96 10.61 21.58 5.61
C GLY A 96 10.41 20.07 5.60
N SER A 97 10.85 19.41 4.53
CA SER A 97 10.84 17.95 4.39
C SER A 97 12.26 17.40 4.51
N PRO A 98 12.57 16.58 5.53
CA PRO A 98 13.89 15.97 5.65
C PRO A 98 14.13 14.96 4.54
N VAL A 99 15.26 15.09 3.86
CA VAL A 99 15.77 14.07 2.94
C VAL A 99 16.74 13.18 3.66
N VAL A 100 16.47 11.88 3.62
CA VAL A 100 17.30 10.85 4.26
C VAL A 100 17.68 9.76 3.27
N ARG A 101 18.76 9.04 3.56
CA ARG A 101 19.12 7.83 2.82
C ARG A 101 18.57 6.60 3.52
N VAL A 102 17.72 5.85 2.83
CA VAL A 102 17.01 4.68 3.37
C VAL A 102 17.20 3.45 2.49
N SER A 103 17.26 2.26 3.11
CA SER A 103 17.16 0.97 2.40
C SER A 103 15.76 0.36 2.49
N ARG A 104 14.89 0.91 3.35
CA ARG A 104 13.49 0.53 3.56
C ARG A 104 12.64 1.74 3.93
N MET A 105 11.35 1.67 3.62
CA MET A 105 10.38 2.70 3.98
C MET A 105 10.26 2.79 5.52
N PRO A 106 10.34 3.99 6.13
CA PRO A 106 10.34 4.16 7.58
C PRO A 106 8.94 4.05 8.20
N LEU A 107 8.26 2.91 8.01
CA LEU A 107 6.82 2.73 8.37
C LEU A 107 6.49 2.89 9.87
N ASN A 108 7.49 2.84 10.75
CA ASN A 108 7.30 2.97 12.20
C ASN A 108 8.36 3.88 12.83
N ASP A 109 8.94 4.79 12.04
CA ASP A 109 9.98 5.68 12.54
C ASP A 109 9.37 6.83 13.35
N PRO A 110 9.94 7.18 14.52
CA PRO A 110 9.37 8.23 15.35
C PRO A 110 9.63 9.64 14.83
N ALA A 111 10.61 9.84 13.93
CA ALA A 111 11.00 11.15 13.41
C ALA A 111 10.60 11.36 11.93
N LEU A 112 10.53 10.28 11.16
CA LEU A 112 10.28 10.30 9.73
C LEU A 112 8.95 9.62 9.39
N ALA A 113 7.99 10.36 8.86
CA ALA A 113 6.72 9.81 8.41
C ALA A 113 6.71 9.65 6.89
N PRO A 114 6.51 8.43 6.35
CA PRO A 114 6.10 8.27 4.97
C PRO A 114 4.64 8.69 4.81
N ASP A 115 4.28 9.17 3.61
CA ASP A 115 2.86 9.30 3.26
C ASP A 115 2.28 7.90 3.11
N TYR A 116 1.04 7.71 3.56
CA TYR A 116 0.40 6.40 3.47
C TYR A 116 -0.47 6.24 2.22
N VAL A 117 -0.41 5.05 1.63
CA VAL A 117 -1.38 4.55 0.65
C VAL A 117 -2.09 3.35 1.26
N VAL A 118 -3.41 3.35 1.24
CA VAL A 118 -4.26 2.35 1.87
C VAL A 118 -5.17 1.73 0.82
N GLU A 119 -5.23 0.40 0.79
CA GLU A 119 -6.31 -0.32 0.12
C GLU A 119 -7.46 -0.52 1.09
N PHE A 120 -8.69 -0.30 0.64
CA PHE A 120 -9.88 -0.43 1.47
C PHE A 120 -11.02 -1.16 0.75
N ASP A 121 -11.92 -1.77 1.52
CA ASP A 121 -13.13 -2.40 0.98
C ASP A 121 -14.31 -1.42 0.83
N ASP A 122 -15.45 -1.92 0.32
CA ASP A 122 -16.66 -1.10 0.13
C ASP A 122 -17.23 -0.52 1.43
N SER A 123 -16.83 -1.04 2.60
CA SER A 123 -17.24 -0.51 3.91
C SER A 123 -16.30 0.56 4.45
N GLY A 124 -15.20 0.86 3.74
CA GLY A 124 -14.15 1.74 4.23
C GLY A 124 -13.20 1.06 5.23
N LYS A 125 -13.21 -0.28 5.31
CA LYS A 125 -12.25 -1.00 6.13
C LYS A 125 -10.92 -1.10 5.40
N GLU A 126 -9.85 -0.72 6.07
CA GLU A 126 -8.49 -0.89 5.57
C GLU A 126 -8.14 -2.38 5.44
N LEU A 127 -7.64 -2.75 4.26
CA LEU A 127 -7.19 -4.10 3.93
C LEU A 127 -5.66 -4.19 3.95
N LYS A 128 -4.99 -3.19 3.38
CA LYS A 128 -3.54 -3.12 3.24
C LYS A 128 -3.06 -1.68 3.32
N ARG A 129 -1.80 -1.50 3.72
CA ARG A 129 -1.17 -0.19 3.84
C ARG A 129 0.28 -0.25 3.41
N TRP A 130 0.66 0.69 2.56
CA TRP A 130 2.02 0.93 2.09
C TRP A 130 2.46 2.33 2.53
N GLY A 131 3.76 2.53 2.68
CA GLY A 131 4.34 3.87 2.80
C GLY A 131 5.01 4.26 1.49
N LYS A 132 4.92 5.53 1.11
CA LYS A 132 5.65 6.15 -0.01
C LYS A 132 6.42 7.38 0.50
N PRO A 133 7.43 7.88 -0.23
CA PRO A 133 8.02 9.18 0.07
C PRO A 133 7.00 10.32 0.02
N TYR A 134 7.34 11.41 0.72
CA TYR A 134 6.61 12.65 0.63
C TYR A 134 6.49 13.10 -0.84
N GLU A 135 5.30 13.50 -1.26
CA GLU A 135 4.96 13.97 -2.62
C GLU A 135 5.20 12.96 -3.75
N ALA A 136 5.63 11.73 -3.46
CA ALA A 136 5.74 10.70 -4.48
C ALA A 136 4.36 10.42 -5.12
N GLU A 137 4.32 10.34 -6.44
CA GLU A 137 3.12 10.09 -7.21
C GLU A 137 2.83 8.58 -7.28
N VAL A 138 1.58 8.18 -7.02
CA VAL A 138 1.16 6.79 -7.15
C VAL A 138 0.98 6.44 -8.63
N LEU A 139 1.68 5.41 -9.10
CA LEU A 139 1.63 4.94 -10.49
C LEU A 139 0.73 3.71 -10.65
N GLY A 140 0.48 2.97 -9.58
CA GLY A 140 -0.40 1.81 -9.59
C GLY A 140 0.01 0.70 -8.63
N LEU A 141 -0.59 -0.47 -8.82
CA LEU A 141 -0.39 -1.64 -7.96
C LEU A 141 -0.08 -2.88 -8.79
N ASP A 142 0.87 -3.68 -8.32
CA ASP A 142 1.23 -4.99 -8.87
C ASP A 142 1.29 -6.00 -7.73
N ASP A 143 0.18 -6.74 -7.55
CA ASP A 143 -0.11 -7.54 -6.38
C ASP A 143 0.01 -6.76 -5.04
N ASP A 144 1.12 -6.95 -4.33
CA ASP A 144 1.43 -6.30 -3.04
C ASP A 144 2.52 -5.22 -3.17
N LEU A 145 2.88 -4.86 -4.41
CA LEU A 145 3.87 -3.84 -4.72
C LEU A 145 3.16 -2.55 -5.16
N LEU A 146 3.24 -1.52 -4.33
CA LEU A 146 2.85 -0.16 -4.70
C LEU A 146 3.93 0.42 -5.60
N LYS A 147 3.56 0.84 -6.81
CA LYS A 147 4.44 1.53 -7.76
C LYS A 147 4.28 3.04 -7.58
N PHE A 148 5.39 3.75 -7.51
CA PHE A 148 5.39 5.21 -7.36
C PHE A 148 6.52 5.86 -8.15
N ARG A 149 6.33 7.15 -8.47
CA ARG A 149 7.33 8.02 -9.10
C ARG A 149 7.79 9.05 -8.08
N VAL A 150 9.09 9.31 -8.07
CA VAL A 150 9.67 10.47 -7.40
C VAL A 150 10.13 11.41 -8.49
N ASP A 151 9.68 12.65 -8.40
CA ASP A 151 10.06 13.71 -9.31
C ASP A 151 11.54 14.09 -9.16
N GLY A 152 12.10 14.64 -10.23
CA GLY A 152 13.51 14.95 -10.34
C GLY A 152 13.93 15.04 -11.80
N GLU A 153 15.22 15.29 -12.04
CA GLU A 153 15.77 15.41 -13.40
C GLU A 153 16.91 14.38 -13.58
N PRO A 154 16.64 13.18 -14.13
CA PRO A 154 15.34 12.67 -14.59
C PRO A 154 14.48 12.09 -13.44
N PRO A 155 13.14 11.98 -13.62
CA PRO A 155 12.29 11.34 -12.64
C PRO A 155 12.59 9.83 -12.58
N ARG A 156 12.29 9.22 -11.44
CA ARG A 156 12.60 7.80 -11.19
C ARG A 156 11.39 7.06 -10.63
N ALA A 157 11.20 5.84 -11.11
CA ALA A 157 10.12 4.97 -10.69
C ALA A 157 10.63 3.86 -9.76
N PHE A 158 9.84 3.58 -8.72
CA PHE A 158 10.16 2.64 -7.66
C PHE A 158 8.93 1.81 -7.31
N TRP A 159 9.19 0.74 -6.56
CA TRP A 159 8.14 0.01 -5.86
C TRP A 159 8.45 -0.09 -4.38
N THR A 160 7.40 -0.22 -3.58
CA THR A 160 7.46 -0.52 -2.14
C THR A 160 6.46 -1.61 -1.79
N ASP A 161 6.83 -2.53 -0.90
CA ASP A 161 5.92 -3.56 -0.41
C ASP A 161 5.35 -3.24 0.98
N LEU A 162 4.50 -4.13 1.49
CA LEU A 162 3.84 -4.00 2.80
C LEU A 162 4.82 -4.02 3.99
N GLN A 163 6.07 -4.43 3.78
CA GLN A 163 7.13 -4.44 4.80
C GLN A 163 8.15 -3.32 4.56
N GLY A 164 7.85 -2.39 3.66
CA GLY A 164 8.69 -1.26 3.30
C GLY A 164 9.96 -1.65 2.55
N ARG A 165 10.07 -2.84 1.95
CA ARG A 165 11.18 -3.09 1.01
C ARG A 165 11.00 -2.19 -0.20
N ILE A 166 12.10 -1.63 -0.67
CA ILE A 166 12.10 -0.71 -1.80
C ILE A 166 12.90 -1.33 -2.94
N GLY A 167 12.42 -1.17 -4.17
CA GLY A 167 13.21 -1.46 -5.35
C GLY A 167 12.95 -0.47 -6.47
N THR A 168 13.76 -0.57 -7.52
CA THR A 168 13.64 0.27 -8.71
C THR A 168 12.80 -0.42 -9.77
N ILE A 169 12.07 0.37 -10.55
CA ILE A 169 11.42 -0.07 -11.77
C ILE A 169 12.34 0.32 -12.93
N ALA A 170 12.71 -0.66 -13.74
CA ALA A 170 13.55 -0.42 -14.92
C ALA A 170 12.75 0.33 -16.00
N GLY A 171 13.42 1.24 -16.71
CA GLY A 171 12.83 2.04 -17.79
C GLY A 171 12.82 3.53 -17.50
N ASP A 172 12.29 4.30 -18.44
CA ASP A 172 12.14 5.74 -18.32
C ASP A 172 10.84 6.07 -17.59
N ALA A 173 10.95 6.66 -16.39
CA ALA A 173 9.80 6.99 -15.56
C ALA A 173 8.89 8.06 -16.19
N THR A 174 9.40 8.85 -17.15
CA THR A 174 8.59 9.81 -17.92
C THR A 174 7.60 9.14 -18.86
N THR A 175 7.85 7.88 -19.22
CA THR A 175 6.99 7.10 -20.12
C THR A 175 5.90 6.33 -19.40
N ILE A 176 5.95 6.27 -18.07
CA ILE A 176 4.90 5.65 -17.27
C ILE A 176 3.74 6.65 -17.20
N PRO A 177 2.55 6.30 -17.73
CA PRO A 177 1.40 7.20 -17.69
C PRO A 177 0.97 7.43 -16.24
N GLU A 178 0.52 8.64 -15.96
CA GLU A 178 -0.17 8.97 -14.70
C GLU A 178 -1.42 8.11 -14.56
N LEU A 179 -1.85 7.87 -13.32
CA LEU A 179 -3.07 7.11 -13.06
C LEU A 179 -4.32 7.90 -13.49
N ASP A 180 -4.76 7.68 -14.73
CA ASP A 180 -6.09 8.10 -15.18
C ASP A 180 -7.14 7.13 -14.63
N THR A 181 -7.62 7.43 -13.43
CA THR A 181 -8.47 6.53 -12.64
C THR A 181 -9.71 7.24 -12.12
N PRO A 182 -10.88 6.58 -12.11
CA PRO A 182 -12.10 7.18 -11.59
C PRO A 182 -11.92 7.56 -10.11
N THR A 183 -11.93 8.86 -9.84
CA THR A 183 -11.95 9.39 -8.47
C THR A 183 -13.27 9.01 -7.80
N LEU A 184 -13.19 8.64 -6.53
CA LEU A 184 -14.35 8.32 -5.70
C LEU A 184 -14.31 9.11 -4.40
N GLU A 185 -15.47 9.26 -3.76
CA GLU A 185 -15.56 9.92 -2.45
C GLU A 185 -14.87 9.05 -1.39
N CYS A 186 -13.92 9.62 -0.66
CA CYS A 186 -13.21 8.90 0.38
C CYS A 186 -14.13 8.58 1.56
N PRO A 187 -14.25 7.31 1.98
CA PRO A 187 -14.88 7.00 3.26
C PRO A 187 -14.02 7.53 4.42
N THR A 188 -14.57 7.56 5.64
CA THR A 188 -13.77 7.81 6.83
C THR A 188 -12.77 6.68 7.03
N LEU A 189 -11.50 6.95 6.76
CA LEU A 189 -10.40 6.01 6.90
C LEU A 189 -9.57 6.35 8.15
N PRO A 190 -9.38 5.42 9.10
CA PRO A 190 -8.63 5.69 10.33
C PRO A 190 -7.22 6.21 10.11
N THR A 191 -6.49 5.69 9.11
CA THR A 191 -5.13 6.15 8.78
C THR A 191 -5.10 7.65 8.45
N PHE A 192 -6.18 8.19 7.86
CA PHE A 192 -6.26 9.58 7.43
C PHE A 192 -7.11 10.46 8.36
N ALA A 193 -7.41 10.01 9.59
CA ALA A 193 -8.31 10.73 10.49
C ALA A 193 -7.82 12.16 10.85
N ASN A 194 -6.50 12.40 10.76
CA ASN A 194 -5.89 13.70 11.01
C ASN A 194 -5.49 14.44 9.73
N SER A 195 -5.72 13.83 8.57
CA SER A 195 -5.40 14.43 7.29
C SER A 195 -6.54 15.32 6.81
N SER A 196 -6.21 16.52 6.32
CA SER A 196 -7.20 17.43 5.72
C SER A 196 -7.57 17.02 4.29
N TYR A 197 -6.76 16.17 3.64
CA TYR A 197 -6.91 15.80 2.24
C TYR A 197 -6.53 14.33 2.02
N ALA A 198 -7.49 13.54 1.55
CA ALA A 198 -7.26 12.20 1.02
C ALA A 198 -7.77 12.13 -0.42
N PHE A 199 -6.99 11.48 -1.28
CA PHE A 199 -7.39 11.15 -2.64
C PHE A 199 -7.80 9.69 -2.69
N CYS A 200 -9.00 9.40 -3.18
CA CYS A 200 -9.49 8.03 -3.34
C CYS A 200 -9.81 7.73 -4.80
N SER A 201 -9.36 6.57 -5.27
CA SER A 201 -9.54 6.16 -6.66
C SER A 201 -9.67 4.65 -6.82
N ILE A 202 -10.23 4.23 -7.95
CA ILE A 202 -10.23 2.83 -8.39
C ILE A 202 -9.04 2.63 -9.33
N VAL A 203 -8.01 1.95 -8.84
CA VAL A 203 -6.82 1.58 -9.62
C VAL A 203 -6.98 0.16 -10.14
N THR A 204 -6.67 -0.07 -11.42
CA THR A 204 -6.59 -1.43 -11.96
C THR A 204 -5.19 -1.98 -11.72
N ASP A 205 -5.08 -3.11 -11.02
CA ASP A 205 -3.78 -3.74 -10.78
C ASP A 205 -3.22 -4.44 -12.04
N ALA A 206 -1.96 -4.89 -11.98
CA ALA A 206 -1.31 -5.58 -13.09
C ALA A 206 -2.04 -6.86 -13.56
N ALA A 207 -2.87 -7.47 -12.71
CA ALA A 207 -3.70 -8.63 -13.05
C ALA A 207 -5.07 -8.23 -13.65
N GLY A 208 -5.33 -6.93 -13.84
CA GLY A 208 -6.58 -6.41 -14.37
C GLY A 208 -7.70 -6.30 -13.34
N ARG A 209 -7.41 -6.42 -12.03
CA ARG A 209 -8.43 -6.35 -10.97
C ARG A 209 -8.61 -4.91 -10.50
N PRO A 210 -9.84 -4.43 -10.29
CA PRO A 210 -10.08 -3.13 -9.68
C PRO A 210 -9.74 -3.18 -8.19
N ARG A 211 -9.00 -2.17 -7.71
CA ARG A 211 -8.56 -2.00 -6.33
C ARG A 211 -8.89 -0.58 -5.88
N ARG A 212 -9.54 -0.43 -4.73
CA ARG A 212 -9.83 0.90 -4.17
C ARG A 212 -8.65 1.33 -3.32
N LEU A 213 -7.99 2.40 -3.76
CA LEU A 213 -6.84 2.97 -3.07
C LEU A 213 -7.17 4.37 -2.57
N ALA A 214 -6.63 4.70 -1.42
CA ALA A 214 -6.68 6.02 -0.81
C ALA A 214 -5.27 6.44 -0.41
N TRP A 215 -4.91 7.71 -0.59
CA TRP A 215 -3.62 8.23 -0.15
C TRP A 215 -3.70 9.69 0.26
N GLU A 216 -2.77 10.10 1.11
CA GLU A 216 -2.68 11.49 1.59
C GLU A 216 -2.40 12.46 0.45
N GLY A 217 -3.12 13.59 0.50
CA GLY A 217 -2.79 14.76 -0.30
C GLY A 217 -1.70 15.59 0.35
N PRO A 218 -1.22 16.64 -0.33
CA PRO A 218 -0.19 17.51 0.22
C PRO A 218 -0.64 18.18 1.52
N CYS A 219 0.30 18.34 2.45
CA CYS A 219 0.20 19.19 3.65
C CYS A 219 -0.76 18.69 4.74
N THR A 220 -0.76 17.38 4.99
CA THR A 220 -1.63 16.71 5.96
C THR A 220 -0.96 16.48 7.30
#